data_AF-A0A4S8HX53-F1
#
_entry.id   AF-A0A4S8HX53-F1
#
_cell.length_a   1.000
_cell.length_b   1.000
_cell.length_c   1.000
_cell.angle_alpha   90.00
_cell.angle_beta   90.00
_cell.angle_gamma   90.00
#
_symmetry.space_group_name_H-M   'P 1'
#
loop_
_entity.id
_entity.type
_entity.pdbx_description
1 polymer ?
#
loop_
_entity_poly.entity_id
_entity_poly.type
_entity_poly.pdbx_seq_one_letter_code
_entity_poly.pdbx_strand_id
1 'polypeptide(L)'
;MNPMAQQPENIALYEQQMKKGTLDPFPYDRLMIYYRKQKEYKKELQIINQAIKIFSDQLEKQAGQQIEAAKSRASIKRLSEKFSKLSGLVDKKGNPKYLPEPLAHWTKRKQTVQQKLKK
;
A
#
# COMPACT_ATOMS: atom_id res chain seq x y z
N MET A 1 14.86 13.08 26.57
CA MET A 1 13.41 13.20 26.31
C MET A 1 12.98 12.07 25.39
N ASN A 2 12.10 11.19 25.86
CA ASN A 2 11.61 10.04 25.09
C ASN A 2 10.23 10.42 24.51
N PRO A 3 10.09 10.81 23.23
CA PRO A 3 8.82 11.31 22.69
C PRO A 3 7.76 10.20 22.45
N MET A 4 8.02 8.97 22.91
CA MET A 4 7.17 7.80 22.69
C MET A 4 5.97 7.68 23.65
N ALA A 5 5.80 8.60 24.59
CA ALA A 5 4.82 8.47 25.69
C ALA A 5 3.52 9.28 25.54
N GLN A 6 3.32 10.04 24.44
CA GLN A 6 2.12 10.89 24.26
C GLN A 6 1.50 10.69 22.88
N GLN A 7 0.63 9.68 22.66
CA GLN A 7 -0.07 9.56 21.37
C GLN A 7 -1.52 9.00 21.41
N PRO A 8 -2.35 9.11 22.48
CA PRO A 8 -3.78 8.84 22.31
C PRO A 8 -4.47 9.92 21.45
N GLU A 9 -4.02 11.18 21.54
CA GLU A 9 -4.70 12.33 20.90
C GLU A 9 -4.62 12.35 19.36
N ASN A 10 -3.59 11.75 18.76
CA ASN A 10 -3.41 11.77 17.30
C ASN A 10 -4.10 10.62 16.55
N ILE A 11 -4.58 9.58 17.23
CA ILE A 11 -5.17 8.42 16.54
C ILE A 11 -6.47 8.80 15.83
N ALA A 12 -7.33 9.58 16.50
CA ALA A 12 -8.56 10.07 15.90
C ALA A 12 -8.29 10.93 14.65
N LEU A 13 -7.22 11.75 14.68
CA LEU A 13 -6.79 12.54 13.53
C LEU A 13 -6.30 11.64 12.38
N TYR A 14 -5.49 10.63 12.67
CA TYR A 14 -5.02 9.68 11.65
C TYR A 14 -6.17 8.85 11.06
N GLU A 15 -7.14 8.43 11.89
CA GLU A 15 -8.35 7.75 11.42
C GLU A 15 -9.19 8.66 10.51
N GLN A 16 -9.31 9.95 10.85
CA GLN A 16 -9.96 10.92 9.97
C GLN A 16 -9.21 11.12 8.65
N GLN A 17 -7.88 11.22 8.68
CA GLN A 17 -7.05 11.33 7.46
C GLN A 17 -7.17 10.08 6.58
N MET A 18 -7.23 8.89 7.19
CA MET A 18 -7.48 7.63 6.49
C MET A 18 -8.88 7.61 5.85
N LYS A 19 -9.92 8.04 6.58
CA LYS A 19 -11.29 8.15 6.05
C LYS A 19 -11.39 9.15 4.89
N LYS A 20 -10.61 10.23 4.94
CA LYS A 20 -10.48 11.20 3.85
C LYS A 20 -9.69 10.65 2.65
N GLY A 21 -9.06 9.49 2.77
CA GLY A 21 -8.27 8.88 1.70
C GLY A 21 -6.98 9.65 1.39
N THR A 22 -6.35 10.22 2.42
CA THR A 22 -5.11 10.98 2.26
C THR A 22 -4.03 10.09 1.65
N LEU A 23 -3.29 10.60 0.66
CA LEU A 23 -2.20 9.86 -0.01
C LEU A 23 -0.85 9.93 0.73
N ASP A 24 -0.87 10.27 2.01
CA ASP A 24 0.30 10.30 2.87
C ASP A 24 0.45 8.92 3.54
N PRO A 25 1.59 8.22 3.41
CA PRO A 25 1.82 6.94 4.09
C PRO A 25 1.90 7.07 5.62
N PHE A 26 2.30 8.23 6.14
CA PHE A 26 2.61 8.41 7.55
C PHE A 26 1.43 8.09 8.50
N PRO A 27 0.20 8.58 8.27
CA PRO A 27 -0.96 8.24 9.09
C PRO A 27 -1.26 6.74 9.14
N TYR A 28 -1.12 6.05 8.00
CA TYR A 28 -1.35 4.60 7.93
C TYR A 28 -0.33 3.83 8.77
N ASP A 29 0.95 4.19 8.67
CA ASP A 29 2.02 3.55 9.45
C ASP A 29 1.81 3.73 10.96
N ARG A 30 1.40 4.93 11.37
CA ARG A 30 1.09 5.22 12.77
C ARG A 30 -0.08 4.37 13.27
N LEU A 31 -1.16 4.27 12.51
CA LEU A 31 -2.31 3.43 12.85
C LEU A 31 -1.92 1.95 12.94
N MET A 32 -1.11 1.45 12.00
CA MET A 32 -0.63 0.07 12.04
C MET A 32 0.21 -0.21 13.29
N ILE A 33 1.13 0.70 13.66
CA ILE A 33 1.92 0.57 14.89
C ILE A 33 1.02 0.60 16.13
N TYR A 34 0.02 1.49 16.15
CA TYR A 34 -0.92 1.58 17.27
C TYR A 34 -1.71 0.28 17.47
N TYR A 35 -2.40 -0.22 16.45
CA TYR A 35 -3.16 -1.47 16.56
C TYR A 35 -2.28 -2.68 16.84
N ARG A 36 -1.03 -2.67 16.35
CA ARG A 36 -0.04 -3.71 16.67
C ARG A 36 0.28 -3.76 18.16
N LYS A 37 0.48 -2.59 18.80
CA LYS A 37 0.74 -2.48 20.24
C LYS A 37 -0.45 -2.98 21.06
N GLN A 38 -1.66 -2.69 20.61
CA GLN A 38 -2.90 -3.16 21.25
C GLN A 38 -3.24 -4.63 20.94
N LYS A 39 -2.41 -5.34 20.16
CA LYS A 39 -2.65 -6.71 19.67
C LYS A 39 -3.96 -6.85 18.87
N GLU A 40 -4.46 -5.74 18.33
CA GLU A 40 -5.67 -5.64 17.54
C GLU A 40 -5.39 -5.99 16.07
N TYR A 41 -4.95 -7.22 15.83
CA TYR A 41 -4.47 -7.67 14.52
C TYR A 41 -5.53 -7.61 13.42
N LYS A 42 -6.82 -7.75 13.77
CA LYS A 42 -7.93 -7.60 12.82
C LYS A 42 -8.02 -6.17 12.29
N LYS A 43 -7.96 -5.18 13.19
CA LYS A 43 -7.96 -3.75 12.82
C LYS A 43 -6.71 -3.39 12.04
N GLU A 44 -5.54 -3.85 12.49
CA GLU A 44 -4.27 -3.67 11.76
C GLU A 44 -4.38 -4.18 10.31
N LEU A 45 -4.96 -5.38 10.10
CA LEU A 45 -5.14 -5.94 8.77
C LEU A 45 -6.11 -5.12 7.90
N GLN A 46 -7.18 -4.58 8.49
CA GLN A 46 -8.11 -3.70 7.79
C GLN A 46 -7.41 -2.43 7.28
N ILE A 47 -6.60 -1.79 8.14
CA ILE A 47 -5.81 -0.61 7.74
C ILE A 47 -4.84 -0.95 6.62
N ILE A 48 -4.12 -2.07 6.74
CA ILE A 48 -3.16 -2.50 5.71
C ILE A 48 -3.85 -2.73 4.36
N ASN A 49 -5.01 -3.40 4.35
CA ASN A 49 -5.76 -3.61 3.12
C ASN A 49 -6.26 -2.30 2.50
N GLN A 50 -6.75 -1.38 3.34
CA GLN A 50 -7.23 -0.08 2.88
C GLN A 50 -6.09 0.77 2.30
N ALA A 51 -4.93 0.80 2.99
CA ALA A 51 -3.74 1.52 2.55
C ALA A 51 -3.24 1.00 1.20
N ILE A 52 -3.11 -0.33 1.06
CA ILE A 52 -2.70 -0.95 -0.20
C ILE A 52 -3.67 -0.57 -1.32
N LYS A 53 -4.99 -0.64 -1.07
CA LYS A 53 -6.00 -0.32 -2.08
C LYS A 53 -5.93 1.14 -2.55
N ILE A 54 -5.89 2.10 -1.62
CA ILE A 54 -5.87 3.52 -1.98
C ILE A 54 -4.62 3.85 -2.81
N PHE A 55 -3.46 3.34 -2.39
CA PHE A 55 -2.21 3.61 -3.07
C PHE A 55 -2.09 2.86 -4.41
N SER A 56 -2.62 1.63 -4.51
CA SER A 56 -2.67 0.91 -5.79
C SER A 56 -3.58 1.61 -6.78
N ASP A 57 -4.78 2.02 -6.36
CA ASP A 57 -5.76 2.70 -7.22
C ASP A 57 -5.19 4.04 -7.70
N GLN A 58 -4.47 4.76 -6.85
CA GLN A 58 -3.80 6.00 -7.24
C GLN A 58 -2.68 5.77 -8.26
N LEU A 59 -1.84 4.75 -8.04
CA LEU A 59 -0.77 4.41 -8.97
C LEU A 59 -1.33 4.00 -10.35
N GLU A 60 -2.39 3.21 -10.36
CA GLU A 60 -3.10 2.83 -11.58
C GLU A 60 -3.70 4.05 -12.29
N LYS A 61 -4.30 4.99 -11.56
CA LYS A 61 -4.82 6.25 -12.14
C LYS A 61 -3.70 7.08 -12.76
N GLN A 62 -2.56 7.24 -12.07
CA GLN A 62 -1.43 8.00 -12.60
C GLN A 62 -0.84 7.34 -13.85
N ALA A 63 -0.69 6.01 -13.85
CA ALA A 63 -0.25 5.26 -15.03
C ALA A 63 -1.27 5.36 -16.17
N GLY A 64 -2.56 5.27 -15.86
CA GLY A 64 -3.66 5.42 -16.80
C GLY A 64 -3.65 6.79 -17.48
N GLN A 65 -3.58 7.88 -16.71
CA GLN A 65 -3.56 9.25 -17.24
C GLN A 65 -2.40 9.50 -18.22
N GLN A 66 -1.22 8.95 -17.95
CA GLN A 66 -0.07 9.06 -18.86
C GLN A 66 -0.28 8.32 -20.19
N ILE A 67 -1.07 7.25 -20.17
CA ILE A 67 -1.34 6.42 -21.35
C ILE A 67 -2.60 6.88 -22.10
N GLU A 68 -3.61 7.43 -21.42
CA GLU A 68 -4.84 7.95 -22.06
C GLU A 68 -4.54 9.13 -23.01
N ALA A 69 -3.51 9.94 -22.71
CA ALA A 69 -3.08 11.01 -23.60
C ALA A 69 -2.40 10.52 -24.89
N ALA A 70 -2.06 9.23 -24.99
CA ALA A 70 -1.35 8.66 -26.12
C ALA A 70 -2.30 7.96 -27.10
N LYS A 71 -2.21 8.33 -28.39
CA LYS A 71 -2.99 7.72 -29.49
C LYS A 71 -2.77 6.20 -29.64
N SER A 72 -1.73 5.65 -29.03
CA SER A 72 -1.28 4.24 -29.16
C SER A 72 -1.34 3.45 -27.84
N ARG A 73 -2.32 3.73 -26.98
CA ARG A 73 -2.56 3.07 -25.68
C ARG A 73 -2.39 1.54 -25.69
N ALA A 74 -3.04 0.84 -26.63
CA ALA A 74 -2.98 -0.61 -26.72
C ALA A 74 -1.57 -1.12 -27.05
N SER A 75 -0.85 -0.40 -27.90
CA SER A 75 0.52 -0.71 -28.30
C SER A 75 1.50 -0.50 -27.15
N ILE A 76 1.37 0.62 -26.43
CA ILE A 76 2.19 0.95 -25.26
C ILE A 76 1.99 -0.09 -24.15
N LYS A 77 0.73 -0.47 -23.88
CA LYS A 77 0.43 -1.51 -22.88
C LYS A 77 1.07 -2.85 -23.25
N ARG A 78 0.92 -3.30 -24.50
CA ARG A 78 1.55 -4.53 -24.99
C ARG A 78 3.07 -4.49 -24.90
N LEU A 79 3.69 -3.35 -25.23
CA LEU A 79 5.14 -3.17 -25.14
C LEU A 79 5.60 -3.23 -23.68
N SER A 80 4.94 -2.51 -22.79
CA SER A 80 5.23 -2.49 -21.35
C SER A 80 5.12 -3.88 -20.72
N GLU A 81 4.07 -4.64 -21.06
CA GLU A 81 3.89 -6.02 -20.58
C GLU A 81 5.01 -6.95 -21.07
N LYS A 82 5.39 -6.86 -22.35
CA LYS A 82 6.48 -7.66 -22.92
C LYS A 82 7.82 -7.29 -22.29
N PHE A 83 8.12 -6.00 -22.17
CA PHE A 83 9.35 -5.51 -21.54
C PHE A 83 9.45 -5.96 -20.08
N SER A 84 8.36 -5.83 -19.32
CA SER A 84 8.32 -6.23 -17.90
C SER A 84 8.59 -7.73 -17.72
N LYS A 85 8.05 -8.57 -18.62
CA LYS A 85 8.31 -10.03 -18.61
C LYS A 85 9.75 -10.36 -18.97
N LEU A 86 10.32 -9.72 -19.99
CA LEU A 86 11.69 -9.97 -20.45
C LEU A 86 12.75 -9.49 -19.45
N SER A 87 12.53 -8.35 -18.82
CA SER A 87 13.44 -7.75 -17.83
C SER A 87 13.37 -8.44 -16.46
N GLY A 88 12.46 -9.40 -16.26
CA GLY A 88 12.26 -10.07 -14.98
C GLY A 88 11.70 -9.14 -13.89
N LEU A 89 11.08 -8.03 -14.28
CA LEU A 89 10.41 -7.09 -13.38
C LEU A 89 9.06 -7.63 -12.89
N VAL A 90 8.50 -8.63 -13.56
CA VAL A 90 7.32 -9.37 -13.11
C VAL A 90 7.62 -10.87 -13.02
N ASP A 91 6.97 -11.55 -12.08
CA ASP A 91 7.03 -13.00 -11.97
C ASP A 91 6.22 -13.68 -13.11
N LYS A 92 6.30 -15.01 -13.19
CA LYS A 92 5.55 -15.81 -14.18
C LYS A 92 4.02 -15.70 -14.04
N LYS A 93 3.53 -15.20 -12.90
CA LYS A 93 2.11 -14.99 -12.57
C LYS A 93 1.67 -13.53 -12.82
N GLY A 94 2.58 -12.66 -13.25
CA GLY A 94 2.32 -11.24 -13.51
C GLY A 94 2.45 -10.33 -12.30
N ASN A 95 2.91 -10.82 -11.14
CA ASN A 95 3.13 -9.97 -9.97
C ASN A 95 4.43 -9.18 -10.12
N PRO A 96 4.45 -7.88 -9.77
CA PRO A 96 5.67 -7.08 -9.77
C PRO A 96 6.69 -7.64 -8.78
N LYS A 97 7.91 -7.88 -9.25
CA LYS A 97 9.06 -8.32 -8.44
C LYS A 97 9.54 -7.20 -7.51
N TYR A 98 9.33 -5.95 -7.92
CA TYR A 98 9.60 -4.76 -7.14
C TYR A 98 8.31 -3.97 -6.96
N LEU A 99 7.82 -3.87 -5.73
CA LEU A 99 6.78 -2.91 -5.37
C LEU A 99 7.46 -1.63 -4.88
N PRO A 100 7.00 -0.44 -5.31
CA PRO A 100 7.49 0.80 -4.74
C PRO A 100 7.09 0.90 -3.27
N GLU A 101 7.92 1.57 -2.46
CA GLU A 101 7.50 2.00 -1.13
C GLU A 101 6.36 3.02 -1.26
N PRO A 102 5.31 3.00 -0.41
CA PRO A 102 5.14 2.20 0.82
C PRO A 102 4.53 0.79 0.63
N LEU A 103 4.15 0.39 -0.59
CA LEU A 103 3.39 -0.84 -0.84
C LEU A 103 4.17 -2.11 -0.48
N ALA A 104 5.49 -2.11 -0.70
CA ALA A 104 6.35 -3.26 -0.41
C ALA A 104 6.36 -3.61 1.08
N HIS A 105 6.55 -2.60 1.94
CA HIS A 105 6.60 -2.84 3.38
C HIS A 105 5.21 -3.19 3.95
N TRP A 106 4.13 -2.56 3.47
CA TRP A 106 2.76 -2.92 3.87
C TRP A 106 2.40 -4.35 3.47
N THR A 107 2.85 -4.82 2.31
CA THR A 107 2.63 -6.19 1.86
C THR A 107 3.34 -7.21 2.75
N LYS A 108 4.60 -6.97 3.11
CA LYS A 108 5.33 -7.80 4.09
C LYS A 108 4.64 -7.80 5.46
N ARG A 109 4.19 -6.63 5.90
CA ARG A 109 3.46 -6.47 7.16
C ARG A 109 2.15 -7.24 7.16
N LYS A 110 1.37 -7.17 6.07
CA LYS A 110 0.14 -7.95 5.86
C LYS A 110 0.36 -9.44 6.09
N GLN A 111 1.38 -10.01 5.46
CA GLN A 111 1.72 -11.44 5.59
C GLN A 111 2.00 -11.80 7.05
N THR A 112 2.77 -10.97 7.75
CA THR A 112 3.11 -11.17 9.16
C THR A 112 1.86 -11.13 10.06
N VAL A 113 0.96 -10.17 9.82
CA VAL A 113 -0.30 -10.03 10.57
C VAL A 113 -1.24 -11.21 10.31
N GLN A 114 -1.35 -11.65 9.05
CA GLN A 114 -2.14 -12.82 8.69
C GLN A 114 -1.63 -14.10 9.36
N GLN A 115 -0.32 -14.30 9.44
CA GLN A 115 0.26 -15.42 10.19
C GLN A 115 -0.10 -15.35 11.68
N LYS A 116 -0.10 -14.15 12.28
CA LYS A 116 -0.49 -13.95 13.68
C LYS A 116 -1.99 -14.15 13.96
N LEU A 117 -2.85 -13.94 12.97
CA LEU A 117 -4.28 -14.21 13.09
C LEU A 117 -4.64 -15.69 12.95
N LYS A 118 -3.76 -16.48 12.34
CA LYS A 118 -3.92 -17.94 12.15
C LYS A 118 -3.36 -18.75 13.33
N LYS A 119 -2.52 -18.13 14.17
CA LYS A 119 -2.02 -18.70 15.42
C LYS A 119 -2.96 -18.33 16.56
#